data_AF-A0A430R1W0-F1
#
_entry.id   AF-A0A430R1W0-F1
#
_cell.length_a   1.000
_cell.length_b   1.000
_cell.length_c   1.000
_cell.angle_alpha   90.00
_cell.angle_beta   90.00
_cell.angle_gamma   90.00
#
_symmetry.space_group_name_H-M   'P 1'
#
loop_
_entity.id
_entity.type
_entity.pdbx_description
1 polymer ?
#
loop_
_entity_poly.entity_id
_entity_poly.type
_entity_poly.pdbx_seq_one_letter_code
_entity_poly.pdbx_strand_id
1 'polypeptide(L)' 'MVKRVERGEVILIGRYGRVVAKLVPPDAPPKPKRVPGVWKGKVWIASDFDEPNADMARMMEEGPVEPVAR' A
#
# COMPACT_ATOMS: atom_id res chain seq x y z
N MET A 1 16.70 3.60 21.85
CA MET A 1 15.44 2.87 22.16
C MET A 1 14.31 3.33 21.22
N VAL A 2 13.93 4.61 21.24
CA VAL A 2 12.82 5.14 20.40
C VAL A 2 12.98 4.84 18.90
N LYS A 3 14.16 5.09 18.31
CA LYS A 3 14.45 4.77 16.89
C LYS A 3 14.19 3.31 16.49
N ARG A 4 14.27 2.37 17.43
CA ARG A 4 13.98 0.94 17.18
C ARG A 4 12.48 0.70 17.11
N VAL A 5 11.74 1.33 18.01
CA VAL A 5 10.28 1.29 18.04
C VAL A 5 9.66 1.98 16.82
N GLU A 6 10.23 3.10 16.37
CA GLU A 6 9.83 3.75 15.12
C GLU A 6 10.00 2.83 13.89
N ARG A 7 10.90 1.85 13.95
CA ARG A 7 11.10 0.84 12.89
C ARG A 7 10.23 -0.40 13.04
N GLY A 8 9.28 -0.41 13.97
CA GLY A 8 8.36 -1.53 14.18
C GLY A 8 8.72 -2.47 15.33
N GLU A 9 9.81 -2.21 16.06
CA GLU A 9 10.22 -3.09 17.16
C GLU A 9 9.38 -2.87 18.43
N VAL A 10 9.01 -3.95 19.11
CA VAL A 10 8.33 -3.88 20.42
C VAL A 10 9.35 -4.08 21.54
N ILE A 11 9.38 -3.15 22.50
CA ILE A 11 10.34 -3.18 23.61
C ILE A 11 9.59 -3.35 24.94
N LEU A 12 9.94 -4.38 25.69
CA LEU A 12 9.43 -4.62 27.05
C LEU A 12 10.33 -3.94 28.08
N ILE A 13 9.74 -3.18 28.99
CA ILE A 13 10.45 -2.46 30.06
C ILE A 13 10.24 -3.25 31.36
N GLY A 14 11.32 -3.75 31.93
CA GLY A 14 11.34 -4.52 33.17
C GLY A 14 11.72 -3.69 34.39
N ARG A 15 11.21 -4.08 35.56
CA ARG A 15 11.62 -3.58 36.89
C ARG A 15 11.60 -4.77 37.88
N TYR A 16 12.74 -5.05 38.50
CA TYR A 16 12.94 -6.19 39.42
C TYR A 16 12.46 -7.55 38.87
N GLY A 17 12.89 -7.89 37.65
CA GLY A 17 12.54 -9.17 37.00
C GLY A 17 11.09 -9.28 36.52
N ARG A 18 10.28 -8.21 36.63
CA ARG A 18 8.90 -8.17 36.14
C ARG A 18 8.76 -7.13 35.04
N VAL A 19 8.06 -7.46 33.96
CA VAL A 19 7.70 -6.48 32.93
C VAL A 19 6.66 -5.52 33.50
N VAL A 20 6.91 -4.22 33.40
CA VAL A 20 6.04 -3.15 33.94
C VAL A 20 5.47 -2.23 32.87
N ALA A 21 6.07 -2.19 31.67
CA ALA A 21 5.55 -1.42 30.54
C ALA A 21 5.97 -2.04 29.21
N LYS A 22 5.27 -1.66 28.14
CA LYS A 22 5.63 -1.95 26.75
C LYS A 22 5.73 -0.64 25.98
N LEU A 23 6.78 -0.50 25.17
CA LEU A 23 6.89 0.56 24.17
C LEU A 23 6.68 -0.08 22.80
N VAL A 24 5.66 0.41 22.08
CA VAL A 24 5.21 -0.13 20.79
C VAL A 24 5.22 0.98 19.74
N PRO A 25 5.30 0.64 18.45
CA PRO A 25 5.10 1.62 17.38
C PRO A 25 3.75 2.31 17.56
N PRO A 26 3.64 3.61 17.19
CA PRO A 26 2.35 4.27 17.20
C PRO A 26 1.39 3.55 16.25
N ASP A 27 0.12 3.43 16.65
CA ASP A 27 -0.91 2.98 15.72
C ASP A 27 -0.90 3.90 14.50
N ALA A 28 -0.79 3.32 13.31
CA ALA A 28 -0.92 4.11 12.10
C ALA A 28 -2.28 4.82 12.14
N PRO A 29 -2.35 6.13 11.83
CA PRO A 29 -3.64 6.80 11.74
C PRO A 29 -4.51 5.97 10.80
N PRO A 30 -5.78 5.70 11.15
CA PRO A 30 -6.65 4.89 10.32
C PRO A 30 -6.65 5.48 8.92
N LYS A 31 -6.21 4.69 7.93
CA LYS A 31 -6.24 5.13 6.54
C LYS A 31 -7.69 5.54 6.24
N PRO A 32 -7.93 6.69 5.60
CA PRO A 32 -9.27 7.07 5.23
C PRO A 32 -9.88 5.93 4.40
N LYS A 33 -11.12 5.56 4.71
CA LYS A 33 -11.82 4.54 3.94
C LYS A 33 -11.94 5.05 2.50
N ARG A 34 -11.61 4.19 1.52
CA ARG A 34 -11.78 4.52 0.10
C ARG A 34 -13.27 4.78 -0.17
N VAL A 35 -13.59 5.96 -0.69
CA VAL A 35 -14.95 6.33 -1.12
C VAL A 35 -14.99 6.31 -2.65
N PRO A 36 -15.61 5.30 -3.30
CA PRO A 36 -15.74 5.28 -4.76
C PRO A 36 -16.70 6.38 -5.25
N GLY A 37 -16.54 6.81 -6.50
CA GLY A 37 -17.50 7.72 -7.15
C GLY A 37 -17.35 9.21 -6.83
N VAL A 38 -16.31 9.64 -6.10
CA VAL A 38 -16.05 11.06 -5.77
C VAL A 38 -15.92 11.99 -6.99
N TRP A 39 -15.65 11.41 -8.17
CA TRP A 39 -15.52 12.09 -9.47
C TRP A 39 -16.73 11.93 -10.40
N LYS A 40 -17.80 11.25 -9.97
CA LYS A 40 -18.99 11.03 -10.81
C LYS A 40 -19.58 12.37 -11.27
N GLY A 41 -19.71 12.55 -12.59
CA GLY A 41 -20.24 13.77 -13.20
C GLY A 41 -19.29 14.97 -13.17
N LYS A 42 -18.07 14.83 -12.64
CA LYS A 42 -17.04 15.89 -12.60
C LYS A 42 -15.96 15.73 -13.66
N VAL A 43 -15.94 14.57 -14.33
CA VAL A 43 -14.99 14.25 -15.39
C VAL A 43 -15.76 13.82 -16.63
N TRP A 44 -15.19 14.16 -17.79
CA TRP A 44 -15.60 13.58 -19.06
C TRP A 44 -14.72 12.35 -19.32
N ILE A 45 -15.35 11.29 -19.80
CA ILE A 45 -14.68 10.04 -20.21
C ILE A 45 -14.98 9.91 -21.71
N ALA A 46 -13.94 9.69 -22.51
CA ALA A 46 -14.09 9.48 -23.94
C ALA A 46 -14.89 8.19 -24.21
N SER A 47 -15.61 8.14 -25.34
CA SER A 47 -16.48 7.00 -25.68
C SER A 47 -15.72 5.69 -25.87
N ASP A 48 -14.45 5.80 -26.24
CA ASP A 48 -13.51 4.71 -26.52
C ASP A 48 -12.62 4.38 -25.31
N PHE A 49 -12.87 4.96 -24.12
CA PHE A 49 -12.01 4.78 -22.96
C PHE A 49 -11.82 3.32 -22.55
N ASP A 50 -12.88 2.51 -22.69
CA ASP A 50 -12.86 1.08 -22.37
C ASP A 50 -12.36 0.22 -23.55
N GLU A 51 -12.06 0.82 -24.71
CA GLU A 51 -11.53 0.09 -25.85
C GLU A 51 -10.06 -0.31 -25.61
N PRO A 52 -9.69 -1.57 -25.92
CA PRO A 52 -8.32 -2.02 -25.75
C PRO A 52 -7.40 -1.37 -26.78
N ASN A 53 -6.26 -0.87 -26.31
CA ASN A 53 -5.19 -0.44 -27.21
C ASN A 53 -4.50 -1.65 -27.84
N ALA A 54 -4.41 -1.69 -29.18
CA ALA A 54 -3.89 -2.83 -29.92
C ALA A 54 -2.43 -3.18 -29.57
N ASP A 55 -1.56 -2.18 -29.36
CA ASP A 55 -0.17 -2.44 -29.00
C ASP A 55 -0.06 -3.01 -27.59
N MET A 56 -0.83 -2.49 -26.63
CA MET A 56 -0.88 -3.04 -25.27
C MET A 56 -1.45 -4.46 -25.24
N ALA A 57 -2.50 -4.73 -26.03
CA ALA A 57 -3.07 -6.07 -26.16
C ALA A 57 -2.04 -7.07 -26.70
N ARG A 58 -1.34 -6.73 -27.80
CA ARG A 58 -0.27 -7.57 -28.35
C ARG A 58 0.84 -7.83 -27.33
N MET A 59 1.28 -6.80 -26.61
CA MET A 59 2.31 -6.96 -25.58
C MET A 59 1.87 -7.88 -24.45
N MET A 60 0.58 -7.88 -24.08
CA MET A 60 0.04 -8.74 -23.04
C MET A 60 -0.12 -10.20 -23.51
N GLU A 61 -0.48 -10.41 -24.78
CA GLU A 61 -0.68 -11.75 -25.36
C GLU A 61 0.65 -12.46 -25.72
N GLU A 62 1.59 -11.71 -26.29
CA GLU A 62 2.84 -12.26 -26.84
C GLU A 62 4.05 -12.02 -25.92
N GLY A 63 3.91 -11.16 -24.92
CA GLY A 63 4.99 -10.76 -24.03
C GLY A 63 5.47 -11.90 -23.12
N PRO A 64 6.74 -11.85 -22.66
CA PRO A 64 7.23 -12.81 -21.69
C PRO A 64 6.47 -12.67 -20.36
N VAL A 65 6.02 -13.81 -19.83
CA VAL A 65 5.30 -13.88 -18.54
C VAL A 65 6.18 -13.42 -17.37
N GLU A 66 7.48 -13.68 -17.48
CA GLU A 66 8.46 -13.24 -16.50
C GLU A 66 9.14 -11.95 -16.96
N PRO A 67 9.40 -11.00 -16.04
CA PRO A 67 10.13 -9.80 -16.39
C PRO A 67 11.53 -10.19 -16.88
N VAL A 68 11.92 -9.65 -18.05
CA VAL A 68 13.27 -9.82 -18.58
C VAL A 68 14.24 -9.27 -17.53
N ALA A 69 15.03 -10.16 -16.92
CA ALA A 69 16.01 -9.77 -15.92
C ALA A 69 16.96 -8.74 -16.54
N ARG A 70 17.14 -7.61 -15.84
CA ARG A 70 18.07 -6.55 -16.21
C ARG A 70 19.46 -6.83 -15.65
#